data_AF-A0A943DYI4-F1
#
_entry.id   AF-A0A943DYI4-F1
#
_cell.length_a   1.000
_cell.length_b   1.000
_cell.length_c   1.000
_cell.angle_alpha   90.00
_cell.angle_beta   90.00
_cell.angle_gamma   90.00
#
_symmetry.space_group_name_H-M   'P 1'
#
loop_
_entity.id
_entity.type
_entity.pdbx_description
1 polymer ?
#
loop_
_entity_poly.entity_id
_entity_poly.type
_entity_poly.pdbx_seq_one_letter_code
_entity_poly.pdbx_strand_id
1 'polypeptide(L)' 'MMNWEHYFGTPERAAGMEVVFHSWPVTIVVYRSGRMSAATCHRELIARFSSPEEYRAWLDAEYDDGTIVFED' A
#
# COMPACT_ATOMS: atom_id res chain seq x y z
N MET A 1 4.48 -9.96 10.14
CA MET A 1 3.12 -9.64 9.65
C MET A 1 3.24 -9.38 8.16
N MET A 2 2.37 -9.93 7.31
CA MET A 2 2.46 -9.68 5.87
C MET A 2 1.96 -8.28 5.52
N ASN A 3 2.41 -7.71 4.40
CA ASN A 3 1.89 -6.42 3.90
C ASN A 3 0.36 -6.44 3.74
N TRP A 4 -0.21 -7.56 3.27
CA TRP A 4 -1.66 -7.76 3.22
C TRP A 4 -2.33 -7.52 4.58
N GLU A 5 -1.84 -8.18 5.64
CA GLU A 5 -2.42 -8.07 6.98
C GLU A 5 -2.22 -6.67 7.57
N HIS A 6 -1.07 -6.05 7.30
CA HIS A 6 -0.75 -4.71 7.77
C HIS A 6 -1.66 -3.65 7.12
N TYR A 7 -1.80 -3.66 5.79
CA TYR A 7 -2.50 -2.61 5.06
C TYR A 7 -4.00 -2.87 4.84
N PHE A 8 -4.42 -4.14 4.77
CA PHE A 8 -5.79 -4.51 4.39
C PHE A 8 -6.48 -5.46 5.38
N GLY A 9 -5.77 -5.94 6.41
CA GLY A 9 -6.25 -7.00 7.29
C GLY A 9 -7.48 -6.68 8.16
N THR A 10 -7.94 -5.42 8.20
CA THR A 10 -9.20 -5.04 8.86
C THR A 10 -10.03 -4.12 7.97
N PRO A 11 -11.37 -4.04 8.16
CA PRO A 11 -12.22 -3.13 7.40
C PRO A 11 -11.78 -1.67 7.47
N GLU A 12 -11.33 -1.20 8.63
CA GLU A 12 -10.88 0.18 8.84
C GLU A 12 -9.60 0.47 8.05
N ARG A 13 -8.66 -0.48 8.05
CA ARG A 13 -7.43 -0.37 7.29
C ARG A 13 -7.71 -0.40 5.79
N ALA A 14 -8.51 -1.36 5.33
CA ALA A 14 -8.89 -1.48 3.93
C ALA A 14 -9.65 -0.24 3.41
N ALA A 15 -10.52 0.36 4.23
CA ALA A 15 -11.24 1.59 3.88
C ALA A 15 -10.31 2.80 3.67
N GLY A 16 -9.12 2.77 4.28
CA GLY A 16 -8.07 3.77 4.12
C GLY A 16 -7.08 3.47 3.00
N MET A 17 -7.31 2.48 2.14
CA MET A 17 -6.41 2.13 1.05
C MET A 17 -7.03 2.43 -0.32
N GLU A 18 -6.20 2.88 -1.25
CA GLU A 18 -6.55 3.05 -2.65
C GLU A 18 -5.58 2.26 -3.53
N VAL A 19 -6.10 1.34 -4.34
CA VAL A 19 -5.32 0.56 -5.31
C VAL A 19 -5.74 0.99 -6.71
N VAL A 20 -4.83 1.62 -7.43
CA VAL A 20 -5.09 2.15 -8.79
C VAL A 20 -4.38 1.28 -9.81
N PHE A 21 -5.14 0.77 -10.79
CA PHE A 21 -4.61 0.05 -11.94
C PHE A 21 -4.57 0.97 -13.16
N HIS A 22 -3.37 1.34 -13.60
CA HIS A 22 -3.16 2.07 -14.84
C HIS A 22 -2.92 1.08 -15.98
N SER A 23 -3.64 1.24 -17.09
CA SER A 23 -3.53 0.35 -18.25
C SER A 23 -2.40 0.70 -19.22
N TRP A 24 -1.81 1.90 -19.13
CA TRP A 24 -0.72 2.33 -20.02
C TRP A 24 0.17 3.43 -19.42
N PRO A 25 1.46 3.15 -19.13
CA PRO A 25 2.03 1.80 -19.00
C PRO A 25 1.30 1.03 -17.88
N VAL A 26 1.29 -0.31 -17.98
CA VAL A 26 0.70 -1.15 -16.94
C VAL A 26 1.41 -0.88 -15.63
N THR A 27 0.69 -0.31 -14.66
CA THR A 27 1.22 -0.04 -13.32
C THR A 27 0.12 -0.16 -12.28
N ILE A 28 0.49 -0.68 -11.11
CA ILE A 28 -0.37 -0.76 -9.93
C ILE A 28 0.22 0.17 -8.89
N VAL A 29 -0.58 1.10 -8.37
CA VAL A 29 -0.13 2.05 -7.37
C VAL A 29 -1.00 1.93 -6.14
N VAL A 30 -0.36 1.74 -4.99
CA VAL A 30 -1.01 1.60 -3.70
C VAL A 30 -0.81 2.89 -2.92
N TYR A 31 -1.91 3.47 -2.46
CA TYR A 31 -1.90 4.64 -1.59
C TYR A 31 -2.60 4.34 -0.27
N ARG A 32 -2.13 5.00 0.78
CA ARG A 32 -2.93 5.25 1.97
C ARG A 32 -3.70 6.54 1.75
N SER A 33 -5.02 6.48 1.94
CA SER A 33 -5.94 7.58 1.76
C SER A 33 -6.66 7.87 3.08
N GLY A 34 -6.78 9.15 3.40
CA GLY A 34 -7.50 9.59 4.59
C GLY A 34 -8.22 10.90 4.35
N ARG A 35 -9.32 11.13 5.08
CA ARG A 35 -10.01 12.42 5.04
C ARG A 35 -9.10 13.50 5.64
N MET A 36 -8.93 14.60 4.92
CA MET A 36 -8.35 15.84 5.47
C MET A 36 -9.44 16.80 5.92
N SER A 37 -10.58 16.82 5.22
CA SER A 37 -11.74 17.64 5.55
C SER A 37 -13.04 16.94 5.15
N ALA A 38 -14.17 17.62 5.29
CA ALA A 38 -15.46 17.13 4.80
C ALA A 38 -15.46 16.86 3.28
N ALA A 39 -14.65 17.61 2.51
CA ALA A 39 -14.66 17.59 1.05
C ALA A 39 -13.32 17.17 0.42
N THR A 40 -12.26 16.97 1.20
CA THR A 40 -10.92 16.65 0.69
C THR A 40 -10.31 15.44 1.38
N CYS A 41 -9.52 14.68 0.60
CA CYS A 41 -8.71 13.57 1.08
C CYS A 41 -7.24 13.83 0.76
N HIS A 42 -6.34 13.29 1.59
CA HIS A 42 -4.93 13.15 1.24
C HIS A 42 -4.68 11.75 0.70
N ARG A 43 -3.59 11.63 -0.04
CA ARG A 43 -3.03 10.35 -0.51
C ARG A 43 -1.55 10.32 -0.21
N GLU A 44 -1.10 9.26 0.43
CA GLU A 44 0.29 8.92 0.67
C GLU A 44 0.64 7.73 -0.22
N LEU A 45 1.70 7.85 -1.03
CA LEU A 45 2.17 6.74 -1.86
C LEU A 45 2.85 5.69 -0.98
N ILE A 46 2.37 4.46 -1.03
CA ILE A 46 2.93 3.33 -0.28
C ILE A 46 3.86 2.51 -1.17
N ALA A 47 3.38 2.13 -2.36
CA ALA A 47 4.15 1.30 -3.27
C ALA A 47 3.68 1.44 -4.71
N ARG A 48 4.57 1.09 -5.65
CA ARG A 48 4.31 1.07 -7.09
C ARG A 48 4.88 -0.21 -7.69
N PHE A 49 4.09 -0.83 -8.55
CA PHE A 49 4.43 -2.08 -9.24
C PHE A 49 4.20 -1.94 -10.73
N SER A 50 4.99 -2.66 -11.51
CA SER A 50 4.88 -2.72 -12.98
C SER A 50 4.04 -3.92 -13.44
N SER A 51 3.69 -4.84 -12.53
CA SER A 51 2.84 -5.98 -12.85
C SER A 51 1.98 -6.47 -11.68
N PRO A 52 0.89 -7.23 -11.94
CA PRO A 52 0.10 -7.91 -10.91
C PRO A 52 0.90 -8.90 -10.07
N GLU A 53 1.90 -9.56 -10.66
CA GLU A 53 2.76 -10.52 -9.96
C GLU A 53 3.65 -9.83 -8.92
N GLU A 54 4.24 -8.68 -9.28
CA GLU A 54 5.01 -7.86 -8.33
C GLU A 54 4.13 -7.36 -7.17
N TYR A 55 2.92 -6.90 -7.48
CA TYR A 55 1.96 -6.48 -6.45
C TYR A 55 1.57 -7.62 -5.52
N ARG A 56 1.32 -8.83 -6.07
CA ARG A 56 1.02 -10.01 -5.27
C ARG A 56 2.20 -10.43 -4.39
N ALA A 57 3.40 -10.47 -4.96
CA ALA A 57 4.61 -10.79 -4.21
C ALA A 57 4.82 -9.80 -3.04
N TRP A 58 4.52 -8.52 -3.26
CA TRP A 58 4.55 -7.52 -2.18
C TRP A 58 3.50 -7.80 -1.10
N LEU A 59 2.26 -8.15 -1.45
CA LEU A 59 1.22 -8.48 -0.48
C LEU A 59 1.62 -9.65 0.43
N ASP A 60 2.29 -10.65 -0.13
CA ASP A 60 2.76 -11.85 0.57
C ASP A 60 4.09 -11.65 1.33
N ALA A 61 4.81 -10.55 1.06
CA ALA A 61 6.05 -10.22 1.74
C ALA A 61 5.81 -9.76 3.18
N GLU A 62 6.81 -9.99 4.04
CA GLU A 62 6.82 -9.43 5.39
C GLU A 62 6.79 -7.90 5.35
N TYR A 63 5.95 -7.31 6.20
CA TYR A 63 5.88 -5.89 6.42
C TYR A 63 7.17 -5.42 7.10
N ASP A 64 7.86 -4.51 6.43
CA ASP A 64 9.00 -3.77 6.94
C ASP A 64 8.53 -2.34 7.28
N ASP A 65 8.69 -1.93 8.53
CA ASP A 65 8.36 -0.57 8.99
C ASP A 65 9.51 0.42 8.74
N GLY A 66 10.59 -0.03 8.08
CA GLY A 66 11.76 0.77 7.76
C GLY A 66 12.69 0.97 8.96
N THR A 67 12.44 0.29 10.08
CA THR A 67 13.34 0.30 11.24
C THR A 67 14.49 -0.66 10.98
N ILE A 68 15.47 -0.22 10.18
CA ILE A 68 16.74 -0.96 10.07
C ILE A 68 17.44 -0.85 11.42
N VAL A 69 17.43 -1.94 12.20
CA VAL A 69 18.29 -2.11 13.36
C VAL A 69 19.64 -2.58 12.82
N PHE A 70 20.62 -1.69 12.75
CA PHE A 70 22.01 -2.11 12.55
C PHE A 70 22.50 -2.70 13.88
N GLU A 71 22.80 -4.00 13.90
CA GLU A 71 23.57 -4.60 14.99
C GLU A 71 25.04 -4.11 14.86
N ASP A 72 25.60 -3.60 15.97
CA ASP A 72 27.03 -3.25 16.11
C ASP A 72 27.90 -4.50 16.29
#